data_AF-A0A3R7JSB7-F1
#
_entry.id   AF-A0A3R7JSB7-F1
#
_cell.length_a   1.000
_cell.length_b   1.000
_cell.length_c   1.000
_cell.angle_alpha   90.00
_cell.angle_beta   90.00
_cell.angle_gamma   90.00
#
_symmetry.space_group_name_H-M   'P 1'
#
loop_
_entity.id
_entity.type
_entity.pdbx_description
1 polymer ?
#
loop_
_entity_poly.entity_id
_entity_poly.type
_entity_poly.pdbx_seq_one_letter_code
_entity_poly.pdbx_strand_id
1 'polypeptide(L)'
;MSSETDGTSDDTGPLARWARNAIHNPRRVYRALIYVAMAFFMVTTVFPFYWLLVLAVTPQGNLLSGSFLPTVELFGVSGTFPLPVPKGFNPTAFVTVFEQVPFHLYVLNSFVLATTTTVIVLIVESLAGYVFGRIEFPGRALLMLGILAISYFP
;
A
#
# COMPACT_ATOMS: atom_id res chain seq x y z
N MET A 1 35.40 -57.76 27.25
CA MET A 1 36.01 -56.63 26.51
C MET A 1 34.86 -55.69 26.17
N SER A 2 34.78 -54.58 26.88
CA SER A 2 33.64 -53.68 26.99
C SER A 2 33.33 -52.93 25.69
N SER A 3 32.02 -52.79 25.48
CA SER A 3 31.36 -51.88 24.56
C SER A 3 31.74 -50.41 24.77
N GLU A 4 32.00 -49.68 23.69
CA GLU A 4 31.58 -48.29 23.58
C GLU A 4 31.44 -47.92 22.10
N THR A 5 30.18 -47.91 21.67
CA THR A 5 29.74 -47.13 20.53
C THR A 5 29.38 -45.74 21.05
N ASP A 6 29.46 -44.78 20.14
CA ASP A 6 28.73 -43.51 20.17
C ASP A 6 29.49 -42.27 20.70
N GLY A 7 29.27 -41.17 19.98
CA GLY A 7 29.96 -39.90 20.19
C GLY A 7 30.19 -39.09 18.93
N THR A 8 29.34 -39.21 17.90
CA THR A 8 29.31 -38.20 16.83
C THR A 8 28.59 -36.98 17.40
N SER A 9 29.36 -36.03 17.95
CA SER A 9 28.88 -34.76 18.49
C SER A 9 28.13 -33.99 17.41
N ASP A 10 26.82 -34.10 17.44
CA ASP A 10 25.86 -33.43 16.57
C ASP A 10 25.76 -31.95 16.95
N ASP A 11 26.81 -31.19 16.62
CA ASP A 11 26.92 -29.74 16.84
C ASP A 11 26.11 -28.96 15.78
N THR A 12 24.86 -29.38 15.58
CA THR A 12 23.93 -28.73 14.66
C THR A 12 23.26 -27.56 15.35
N GLY A 13 23.92 -26.40 15.31
CA GLY A 13 23.34 -25.14 15.77
C GLY A 13 21.96 -24.85 15.15
N PRO A 14 21.10 -24.06 15.82
CA PRO A 14 19.71 -23.82 15.41
C PRO A 14 19.59 -23.24 13.99
N LEU A 15 20.59 -22.47 13.56
CA LEU A 15 20.70 -21.93 12.21
C LEU A 15 21.00 -23.00 11.16
N ALA A 16 21.86 -23.98 11.48
CA ALA A 16 22.19 -25.09 10.58
C ALA A 16 20.99 -26.03 10.36
N ARG A 17 20.14 -26.19 11.38
CA ARG A 17 18.88 -26.93 11.27
C ARG A 17 17.86 -26.19 10.40
N TRP A 18 17.73 -24.87 10.56
CA TRP A 18 16.87 -24.02 9.70
C TRP A 18 17.30 -24.04 8.23
N ALA A 19 18.60 -23.92 7.96
CA ALA A 19 19.15 -23.97 6.61
C ALA A 19 18.91 -25.33 5.93
N ARG A 20 19.10 -26.45 6.66
CA ARG A 20 18.87 -27.80 6.13
C ARG A 20 17.39 -28.07 5.85
N ASN A 21 16.49 -27.60 6.72
CA ASN A 21 15.04 -27.69 6.51
C ASN A 21 14.56 -26.81 5.34
N ALA A 22 15.18 -25.65 5.13
CA ALA A 22 14.89 -24.77 4.00
C ALA A 22 15.24 -25.43 2.65
N ILE A 23 16.32 -26.21 2.61
CA ILE A 23 16.75 -26.95 1.41
C ILE A 23 15.86 -28.18 1.15
N HIS A 24 15.38 -28.86 2.18
CA HIS A 24 14.60 -30.09 2.00
C HIS A 24 13.15 -29.84 1.53
N ASN A 25 12.55 -28.70 1.88
CA ASN A 25 11.18 -28.33 1.50
C ASN A 25 11.10 -26.98 0.78
N PRO A 26 11.58 -26.89 -0.48
CA PRO A 26 11.65 -25.62 -1.23
C PRO A 26 10.27 -24.95 -1.41
N ARG A 27 9.19 -25.74 -1.52
CA ARG A 27 7.82 -25.23 -1.63
C ARG A 27 7.34 -24.46 -0.39
N ARG A 28 7.79 -24.83 0.82
CA ARG A 28 7.41 -24.13 2.06
C ARG A 28 8.18 -22.82 2.22
N VAL A 29 9.48 -22.83 1.89
CA VAL A 29 10.32 -21.63 1.90
C VAL A 29 9.82 -20.60 0.91
N TYR A 30 9.50 -21.01 -0.33
CA TYR A 30 8.95 -20.10 -1.33
C TYR A 30 7.64 -19.44 -0.89
N ARG A 31 6.72 -20.21 -0.29
CA ARG A 31 5.49 -19.66 0.29
C ARG A 31 5.77 -18.69 1.44
N ALA A 32 6.68 -19.05 2.35
CA ALA A 32 7.05 -18.17 3.46
C ALA A 32 7.67 -16.85 2.94
N LEU A 33 8.54 -16.91 1.94
CA LEU A 33 9.12 -15.73 1.28
C LEU A 33 8.04 -14.87 0.61
N ILE A 34 7.08 -15.48 -0.09
CA ILE A 34 5.94 -14.74 -0.66
C ILE A 34 5.11 -14.08 0.44
N TYR A 35 4.81 -14.77 1.53
CA TYR A 35 4.02 -14.18 2.63
C TYR A 35 4.77 -13.03 3.31
N VAL A 36 6.08 -13.16 3.51
CA VAL A 36 6.92 -12.07 4.04
C VAL A 36 6.94 -10.89 3.08
N ALA A 37 7.13 -11.12 1.78
CA ALA A 37 7.08 -10.07 0.77
C ALA A 37 5.70 -9.41 0.70
N MET A 38 4.62 -10.18 0.72
CA MET A 38 3.24 -9.68 0.73
C MET A 38 2.95 -8.85 1.98
N ALA A 39 3.36 -9.32 3.16
CA ALA A 39 3.22 -8.58 4.41
C ALA A 39 4.02 -7.27 4.37
N PHE A 40 5.24 -7.31 3.85
CA PHE A 40 6.06 -6.11 3.66
C PHE A 40 5.38 -5.08 2.73
N PHE A 41 4.89 -5.51 1.56
CA PHE A 41 4.16 -4.64 0.63
C PHE A 41 2.86 -4.10 1.23
N MET A 42 2.14 -4.92 1.98
CA MET A 42 0.90 -4.51 2.64
C MET A 42 1.19 -3.43 3.70
N VAL A 43 2.20 -3.63 4.55
CA VAL A 43 2.58 -2.65 5.58
C VAL A 43 3.01 -1.34 4.95
N THR A 44 3.89 -1.37 3.95
CA THR A 44 4.38 -0.13 3.31
C THR A 44 3.27 0.63 2.58
N THR A 45 2.30 -0.07 1.99
CA THR A 45 1.16 0.54 1.30
C THR A 45 0.12 1.10 2.25
N VAL A 46 -0.17 0.40 3.36
CA VAL A 46 -1.16 0.84 4.37
C VAL A 46 -0.60 1.95 5.25
N PHE A 47 0.73 2.01 5.43
CA PHE A 47 1.40 3.01 6.26
C PHE A 47 0.97 4.47 6.01
N PRO A 48 0.96 5.01 4.78
CA PRO A 48 0.50 6.38 4.54
C PRO A 48 -0.97 6.60 4.93
N PHE A 49 -1.84 5.60 4.79
CA PHE A 49 -3.25 5.71 5.21
C PHE A 49 -3.38 5.71 6.73
N TYR A 50 -2.61 4.87 7.41
CA TYR A 50 -2.53 4.90 8.88
C TYR A 50 -2.08 6.28 9.36
N TRP A 51 -1.03 6.84 8.73
CA TRP A 51 -0.55 8.18 9.04
C TRP A 51 -1.66 9.24 8.89
N LEU A 52 -2.37 9.24 7.76
CA LEU A 52 -3.47 10.17 7.50
C LEU A 52 -4.61 10.02 8.52
N LEU A 53 -4.92 8.79 8.94
CA LEU A 53 -5.92 8.53 9.97
C LEU A 53 -5.50 9.12 11.31
N VAL A 54 -4.25 8.91 11.73
CA VAL A 54 -3.72 9.50 12.97
C VAL A 54 -3.82 11.02 12.92
N LEU A 55 -3.46 11.65 11.79
CA LEU A 55 -3.59 13.09 11.61
C LEU A 55 -5.04 13.56 11.69
N ALA A 56 -5.98 12.86 11.05
CA ALA A 56 -7.39 13.22 11.02
C ALA A 56 -8.04 13.21 12.40
N VAL A 57 -7.59 12.30 13.28
CA VAL A 57 -8.14 12.13 14.64
C VAL A 57 -7.44 13.01 15.68
N THR A 58 -6.19 13.39 15.43
CA THR A 58 -5.37 14.11 16.41
C THR A 58 -5.80 15.59 16.51
N PRO A 59 -6.02 16.14 17.72
CA PRO A 59 -6.35 17.55 17.91
C PRO A 59 -5.27 18.50 17.36
N GLN A 60 -5.69 19.64 16.80
CA GLN A 60 -4.79 20.63 16.18
C GLN A 60 -3.65 21.10 17.12
N GLY A 61 -3.92 21.26 18.42
CA GLY A 61 -2.88 21.64 19.40
C GLY A 61 -1.76 20.61 19.54
N ASN A 62 -2.07 19.32 19.38
CA ASN A 62 -1.08 18.23 19.40
C ASN A 62 -0.36 18.04 18.06
N LEU A 63 -1.00 18.46 16.95
CA LEU A 63 -0.38 18.49 15.62
C LEU A 63 0.71 19.57 15.54
N LEU A 64 0.40 20.80 15.98
CA LEU A 64 1.32 21.94 15.89
C LEU A 64 2.53 21.81 16.82
N SER A 65 2.39 21.09 17.94
CA SER A 65 3.47 20.84 18.90
C SER A 65 4.37 19.65 18.53
N GLY A 66 4.07 18.91 17.44
CA GLY A 66 4.80 17.70 17.06
C GLY A 66 4.64 16.54 18.06
N SER A 67 3.76 16.67 19.04
CA SER A 67 3.61 15.73 20.15
C SER A 67 3.02 14.38 19.70
N PHE A 68 2.43 14.29 18.51
CA PHE A 68 1.88 13.05 17.95
C PHE A 68 2.95 12.00 17.58
N LEU A 69 4.22 12.39 17.53
CA LEU A 69 5.35 11.46 17.42
C LEU A 69 5.80 11.04 18.84
N PRO A 70 5.72 9.76 19.22
CA PRO A 70 6.16 9.32 20.53
C PRO A 70 7.69 9.37 20.62
N THR A 71 8.19 9.99 21.69
CA THR A 71 9.59 9.87 22.10
C THR A 71 9.76 8.58 22.88
N VAL A 72 10.64 7.70 22.40
CA VAL A 72 10.99 6.46 23.08
C VAL A 72 12.36 6.62 23.73
N GLU A 73 12.47 6.24 25.00
CA GLU A 73 13.75 6.12 25.67
C GLU A 73 14.21 4.67 25.63
N LEU A 74 15.21 4.40 24.81
CA LEU A 74 15.78 3.06 24.67
C LEU A 74 17.24 3.12 25.11
N PHE A 75 17.59 2.36 26.16
CA PHE A 75 18.94 2.31 26.73
C PHE A 75 19.55 3.68 27.10
N GLY A 76 18.74 4.61 27.63
CA GLY A 76 19.21 5.93 28.06
C GLY A 76 19.39 6.94 26.92
N VAL A 77 18.98 6.60 25.70
CA VAL A 77 18.93 7.52 24.56
C VAL A 77 17.47 7.78 24.23
N SER A 78 17.05 9.04 24.36
CA SER A 78 15.71 9.50 23.97
C SER A 78 15.71 9.79 22.47
N GLY A 79 14.94 9.01 21.70
CA GLY A 79 14.80 9.16 20.25
C GLY A 79 13.34 9.32 19.84
N THR A 80 13.07 10.14 18.83
CA THR A 80 11.73 10.27 18.25
C THR A 80 11.43 9.04 17.41
N PHE A 81 10.40 8.28 17.77
CA PHE A 81 9.98 7.13 16.99
C PHE A 81 9.12 7.63 15.80
N PRO A 82 9.43 7.21 14.56
CA PRO A 82 8.78 7.75 13.36
C PRO A 82 7.35 7.26 13.14
N LEU A 83 6.79 6.44 14.03
CA LEU A 83 5.40 5.96 13.93
C LEU A 83 4.47 6.90 14.71
N PRO A 84 3.56 7.64 14.05
CA PRO A 84 2.58 8.48 14.72
C PRO A 84 1.67 7.66 15.60
N VAL A 85 1.31 8.21 16.76
CA VAL A 85 0.30 7.63 17.65
C VAL A 85 -0.75 8.70 17.95
N PRO A 86 -2.07 8.39 17.87
CA PRO A 86 -3.10 9.36 18.18
C PRO A 86 -2.94 9.89 19.62
N LYS A 87 -2.68 11.20 19.76
CA LYS A 87 -2.70 11.87 21.07
C LYS A 87 -4.05 12.54 21.29
N GLY A 88 -5.02 11.71 21.66
CA GLY A 88 -6.41 12.09 21.90
C GLY A 88 -7.34 11.76 20.71
N PHE A 89 -8.62 12.06 20.89
CA PHE A 89 -9.67 11.81 19.90
C PHE A 89 -10.49 13.10 19.72
N ASN A 90 -10.37 13.75 18.55
CA ASN A 90 -11.13 14.96 18.22
C ASN A 90 -12.17 14.68 17.11
N PRO A 91 -13.35 14.14 17.46
CA PRO A 91 -14.40 13.88 16.48
C PRO A 91 -14.99 15.18 15.90
N THR A 92 -14.85 16.30 16.62
CA THR A 92 -15.35 17.61 16.19
C THR A 92 -14.69 18.06 14.90
N ALA A 93 -13.43 17.67 14.64
CA ALA A 93 -12.75 17.97 13.39
C ALA A 93 -13.53 17.50 12.15
N PHE A 94 -14.24 16.37 12.24
CA PHE A 94 -15.05 15.85 11.15
C PHE A 94 -16.33 16.67 10.94
N VAL A 95 -16.96 17.15 12.01
CA VAL A 95 -18.18 17.98 11.94
C VAL A 95 -17.86 19.37 11.40
N THR A 96 -16.77 19.99 11.90
CA THR A 96 -16.35 21.33 11.51
C THR A 96 -16.11 21.47 10.00
N VAL A 97 -15.67 20.41 9.30
CA VAL A 97 -15.51 20.44 7.84
C VAL A 97 -16.85 20.70 7.12
N PHE A 98 -17.96 20.16 7.63
CA PHE A 98 -19.29 20.39 7.06
C PHE A 98 -19.86 21.78 7.39
N GLU A 99 -19.36 22.41 8.44
CA GLU A 99 -19.76 23.77 8.85
C GLU A 99 -18.96 24.84 8.10
N GLN A 100 -17.67 24.60 7.84
CA GLN A 100 -16.80 25.57 7.16
C GLN A 100 -17.03 25.63 5.66
N VAL A 101 -17.36 24.50 5.04
CA VAL A 101 -17.57 24.41 3.59
C VAL A 101 -18.76 23.49 3.30
N PRO A 102 -19.43 23.66 2.14
CA PRO A 102 -20.49 22.74 1.70
C PRO A 102 -19.88 21.42 1.21
N PHE A 103 -19.18 20.70 2.09
CA PHE A 103 -18.41 19.50 1.77
C PHE A 103 -19.26 18.41 1.10
N HIS A 104 -20.51 18.27 1.53
CA HIS A 104 -21.47 17.33 0.93
C HIS A 104 -21.73 17.62 -0.56
N LEU A 105 -21.77 18.89 -0.96
CA LEU A 105 -21.92 19.27 -2.37
C LEU A 105 -20.65 18.95 -3.16
N TYR A 106 -19.46 19.13 -2.57
CA TYR A 106 -18.21 18.77 -3.24
C TYR A 106 -18.13 17.26 -3.49
N VAL A 107 -18.45 16.45 -2.47
CA VAL A 107 -18.50 14.99 -2.61
C VAL A 107 -19.52 14.56 -3.66
N LEU A 108 -20.74 15.12 -3.62
CA LEU A 108 -21.78 14.79 -4.59
C LEU A 108 -21.40 15.21 -6.02
N ASN A 109 -20.87 16.41 -6.21
CA ASN A 109 -20.42 16.89 -7.51
C ASN A 109 -19.31 16.01 -8.08
N SER A 110 -18.30 15.66 -7.27
CA SER A 110 -17.23 14.74 -7.69
C SER A 110 -17.77 13.36 -8.03
N PHE A 111 -18.71 12.84 -7.24
CA PHE A 111 -19.34 11.54 -7.50
C PHE A 111 -20.12 11.53 -8.82
N VAL A 112 -20.94 12.56 -9.06
CA VAL A 112 -21.70 12.72 -10.31
C VAL A 112 -20.77 12.88 -11.50
N LEU A 113 -19.75 13.73 -11.40
CA LEU A 113 -18.78 13.95 -12.47
C LEU A 113 -17.99 12.68 -12.79
N ALA A 114 -17.46 11.99 -11.77
CA ALA A 114 -16.71 10.75 -11.96
C ALA A 114 -17.59 9.70 -12.64
N THR A 115 -18.79 9.45 -12.13
CA THR A 115 -19.70 8.44 -12.67
C THR A 115 -20.13 8.76 -14.10
N THR A 116 -20.55 10.00 -14.35
CA THR A 116 -21.01 10.45 -15.68
C THR A 116 -19.87 10.36 -16.69
N THR A 117 -18.68 10.83 -16.33
CA THR A 117 -17.50 10.77 -17.20
C THR A 117 -17.12 9.32 -17.48
N THR A 118 -17.08 8.45 -16.48
CA THR A 118 -16.80 7.02 -16.68
C THR A 118 -17.81 6.38 -17.64
N VAL A 119 -19.10 6.64 -17.51
CA VAL A 119 -20.13 6.09 -18.42
C VAL A 119 -19.90 6.57 -19.85
N ILE A 120 -19.68 7.87 -20.06
CA ILE A 120 -19.43 8.44 -21.39
C ILE A 120 -18.17 7.83 -22.01
N VAL A 121 -17.07 7.79 -21.24
CA VAL A 121 -15.78 7.23 -21.67
C VAL A 121 -15.94 5.75 -22.03
N LEU A 122 -16.60 4.94 -21.20
CA LEU A 122 -16.83 3.53 -21.50
C LEU A 122 -17.62 3.33 -22.80
N ILE A 123 -18.65 4.15 -23.05
CA ILE A 123 -19.42 4.07 -24.29
C ILE A 123 -18.52 4.39 -25.50
N VAL A 124 -17.79 5.50 -25.46
CA VAL A 124 -16.96 5.95 -26.57
C VAL A 124 -15.76 5.01 -26.79
N GLU A 125 -15.05 4.65 -25.73
CA GLU A 125 -13.86 3.78 -25.80
C GLU A 125 -14.20 2.34 -26.18
N SER A 126 -15.35 1.81 -25.74
CA SER A 126 -15.77 0.47 -26.17
C SER A 126 -16.09 0.42 -27.67
N LEU A 127 -16.77 1.44 -28.20
CA LEU A 127 -17.04 1.57 -29.63
C LEU A 127 -15.74 1.74 -30.43
N ALA A 128 -14.86 2.65 -29.99
CA ALA A 128 -13.56 2.86 -30.63
C ALA A 128 -12.72 1.58 -30.60
N GLY A 129 -12.64 0.91 -29.44
CA GLY A 129 -11.94 -0.35 -29.25
C GLY A 129 -12.50 -1.45 -30.15
N TYR A 130 -13.82 -1.53 -30.34
CA TYR A 130 -14.44 -2.49 -31.26
C TYR A 130 -14.05 -2.21 -32.72
N VAL A 131 -14.10 -0.95 -33.17
CA VAL A 131 -13.72 -0.57 -34.53
C VAL A 131 -12.25 -0.90 -34.79
N PHE A 132 -11.35 -0.50 -33.89
CA PHE A 132 -9.92 -0.80 -34.03
C PHE A 132 -9.59 -2.28 -33.85
N GLY A 133 -10.37 -3.05 -33.08
CA GLY A 133 -10.11 -4.47 -32.82
C GLY A 133 -10.68 -5.40 -33.87
N ARG A 134 -11.82 -5.07 -34.48
CA ARG A 134 -12.58 -5.98 -35.34
C ARG A 134 -12.66 -5.56 -36.80
N ILE A 135 -12.55 -4.27 -37.12
CA ILE A 135 -12.75 -3.76 -38.48
C ILE A 135 -11.39 -3.46 -39.12
N GLU A 136 -11.20 -3.96 -40.34
CA GLU A 136 -10.05 -3.63 -41.18
C GLU A 136 -10.44 -2.47 -42.11
N PHE A 137 -9.76 -1.33 -41.97
CA PHE A 137 -10.00 -0.15 -42.79
C PHE A 137 -8.65 0.53 -43.15
N PRO A 138 -8.58 1.18 -44.32
CA PRO A 138 -7.35 1.85 -44.75
C PRO A 138 -7.02 3.03 -43.81
N GLY A 139 -5.76 3.10 -43.35
CA GLY A 139 -5.29 4.15 -42.43
C GLY A 139 -5.34 3.80 -40.93
N ARG A 140 -5.80 2.60 -40.55
CA ARG A 140 -5.86 2.11 -39.15
C ARG A 140 -4.56 2.31 -38.37
N ALA A 141 -3.41 1.95 -38.96
CA ALA A 141 -2.11 2.07 -38.30
C ALA A 141 -1.73 3.52 -37.99
N LEU A 142 -2.05 4.46 -38.89
CA LEU A 142 -1.77 5.88 -38.70
C LEU A 142 -2.64 6.46 -37.58
N LEU A 143 -3.92 6.09 -37.51
CA LEU A 143 -4.81 6.53 -36.43
C LEU A 143 -4.38 5.95 -35.08
N MET A 144 -3.98 4.67 -35.02
CA MET A 144 -3.44 4.08 -33.79
C MET A 144 -2.17 4.80 -33.32
N LEU A 145 -1.24 5.11 -34.25
CA LEU A 145 -0.06 5.92 -33.93
C LEU A 145 -0.44 7.33 -33.46
N GLY A 146 -1.47 7.94 -34.05
CA GLY A 146 -1.98 9.25 -33.63
C GLY A 146 -2.53 9.23 -32.21
N ILE A 147 -3.35 8.25 -31.84
CA ILE A 147 -3.87 8.08 -30.47
C ILE A 147 -2.70 7.92 -29.50
N LEU A 148 -1.72 7.09 -29.85
CA LEU A 148 -0.53 6.87 -29.04
C LEU A 148 0.25 8.19 -28.85
N ALA A 149 0.54 8.89 -29.94
CA ALA A 149 1.27 10.16 -29.90
C ALA A 149 0.56 11.20 -29.03
N ILE A 150 -0.76 11.33 -29.15
CA ILE A 150 -1.55 12.27 -28.34
C ILE A 150 -1.54 11.84 -26.86
N SER A 151 -1.63 10.55 -26.56
CA SER A 151 -1.65 10.04 -25.17
C SER A 151 -0.33 10.24 -24.41
N TYR A 152 0.79 10.33 -25.13
CA TYR A 152 2.13 10.52 -24.54
C TYR A 152 2.66 11.95 -24.67
N PHE A 153 1.95 12.84 -25.37
CA PHE A 153 2.34 14.24 -25.48
C PHE A 153 2.02 14.97 -24.15
N PRO A 154 3.00 15.64 -23.52
CA PRO A 154 2.81 16.30 -22.22
C PRO A 154 1.93 17.55 -22.29
#